data_AF-A0A7J3D722-F1
#
_entry.id   AF-A0A7J3D722-F1
#
_cell.length_a   1.000
_cell.length_b   1.000
_cell.length_c   1.000
_cell.angle_alpha   90.00
_cell.angle_beta   90.00
_cell.angle_gamma   90.00
#
_symmetry.space_group_name_H-M   'P 1'
#
loop_
_entity.id
_entity.type
_entity.pdbx_description
1 polymer ?
#
loop_
_entity_poly.entity_id
_entity_poly.type
_entity_poly.pdbx_seq_one_letter_code
_entity_poly.pdbx_strand_id
1 'polypeptide(L)'
;MSLEHTRVVHTELMEVLKNILGQEDASVRLILQKNTGEKFLYPPLDKMLYMNIDRVLDVLDFIVSKSFMSKKQVETLKFCPICFSYEIIPTEHCTNCGSTNISRGRVIEHFSCGYRNLESLFITNGGLECPRCHKTLMIEGKDYSRGKLMYKCHACGNLYESPIVDYHCQKCGEYFPMEELGETIVYQYELANGKKDLIQGSLKMVESLENSLKENGYSVKRGTQVTGASGITYDIDLYATSSAKEDVILAETYLLEDKITIDEVLRLQALGYDLNAKKIVIMSYAPFDQRAEFLANYYNIKKIVPEKTGEITKEQVVKLL
;
A
#
# COMPACT_ATOMS: atom_id res chain seq x y z
N MET A 1 -0.14 17.32 -8.22
CA MET A 1 -0.79 17.93 -7.06
C MET A 1 0.30 18.24 -6.05
N SER A 2 0.46 19.52 -5.74
CA SER A 2 1.42 20.03 -4.78
C SER A 2 1.26 19.29 -3.46
N LEU A 3 2.35 18.71 -2.96
CA LEU A 3 2.49 18.35 -1.56
C LEU A 3 2.45 19.65 -0.76
N GLU A 4 1.25 20.20 -0.54
CA GLU A 4 1.05 21.13 0.57
C GLU A 4 1.59 20.44 1.81
N HIS A 5 2.43 21.15 2.55
CA HIS A 5 3.24 20.62 3.65
C HIS A 5 2.39 19.92 4.71
N THR A 6 2.04 18.66 4.49
CA THR A 6 1.60 17.77 5.55
C THR A 6 2.79 17.63 6.49
N ARG A 7 2.72 18.33 7.63
CA ARG A 7 3.73 18.23 8.67
C ARG A 7 3.65 16.82 9.26
N VAL A 8 4.52 15.94 8.80
CA VAL A 8 4.70 14.60 9.40
C VAL A 8 5.31 14.81 10.79
N VAL A 9 4.66 14.29 11.82
CA VAL A 9 5.21 14.34 13.18
C VAL A 9 6.31 13.28 13.27
N HIS A 10 7.45 13.63 13.86
CA HIS A 10 8.60 12.73 13.90
C HIS A 10 8.26 11.40 14.63
N THR A 11 7.45 11.46 15.68
CA THR A 11 7.00 10.26 16.41
C THR A 11 6.21 9.31 15.51
N GLU A 12 5.26 9.81 14.72
CA GLU A 12 4.50 8.99 13.76
C GLU A 12 5.43 8.35 12.71
N LEU A 13 6.39 9.13 12.19
CA LEU A 13 7.40 8.63 11.26
C LEU A 13 8.16 7.45 11.84
N MET A 14 8.65 7.58 13.07
CA MET A 14 9.45 6.55 13.73
C MET A 14 8.62 5.30 14.04
N GLU A 15 7.36 5.46 14.42
CA GLU A 15 6.45 4.33 14.65
C GLU A 15 6.10 3.58 13.37
N VAL A 16 5.84 4.29 12.27
CA VAL A 16 5.61 3.70 10.95
C VAL A 16 6.85 2.91 10.52
N LEU A 17 8.04 3.51 10.58
CA LEU A 17 9.29 2.86 10.20
C LEU A 17 9.58 1.62 11.07
N LYS A 18 9.37 1.70 12.38
CA LYS A 18 9.54 0.58 13.31
C LYS A 18 8.62 -0.60 12.95
N ASN A 19 7.35 -0.33 12.66
CA ASN A 19 6.40 -1.39 12.32
C ASN A 19 6.67 -2.01 10.94
N ILE A 20 7.09 -1.21 9.96
CA ILE A 20 7.50 -1.70 8.64
C ILE A 20 8.72 -2.63 8.76
N LEU A 21 9.72 -2.24 9.54
CA LEU A 21 10.91 -3.07 9.77
C LEU A 21 10.62 -4.42 10.42
N GLY A 22 9.54 -4.50 11.20
CA GLY A 22 9.07 -5.74 11.81
C GLY A 22 8.37 -6.69 10.85
N GLN A 23 8.06 -6.26 9.62
CA GLN A 23 7.43 -7.10 8.60
C GLN A 23 8.49 -7.90 7.84
N GLU A 24 8.12 -9.11 7.43
CA GLU A 24 9.01 -10.03 6.68
C GLU A 24 9.59 -9.37 5.42
N ASP A 25 8.73 -8.69 4.65
CA ASP A 25 9.10 -8.04 3.38
C ASP A 25 9.41 -6.53 3.51
N ALA A 26 9.40 -5.97 4.73
CA ALA A 26 9.53 -4.53 4.96
C ALA A 26 8.66 -3.67 3.99
N SER A 27 7.44 -4.14 3.74
CA SER A 27 6.52 -3.56 2.77
C SER A 27 5.10 -3.45 3.31
N VAL A 28 4.32 -2.56 2.70
CA VAL A 28 2.92 -2.28 3.04
C VAL A 28 2.14 -2.12 1.75
N ARG A 29 0.98 -2.77 1.64
CA ARG A 29 0.07 -2.65 0.50
C ARG A 29 -1.15 -1.83 0.88
N LEU A 30 -1.51 -0.87 0.03
CA LEU A 30 -2.79 -0.18 0.06
C LEU A 30 -3.75 -0.89 -0.90
N ILE A 31 -4.79 -1.49 -0.33
CA ILE A 31 -5.78 -2.30 -1.05
C ILE A 31 -7.17 -1.70 -0.75
N LEU A 32 -8.14 -1.81 -1.66
CA LEU A 32 -9.53 -1.59 -1.28
C LEU A 32 -10.09 -2.84 -0.60
N GLN A 33 -10.76 -2.65 0.51
CA GLN A 33 -11.42 -3.71 1.24
C GLN A 33 -12.56 -4.27 0.39
N LYS A 34 -12.50 -5.59 0.20
CA LYS A 34 -13.55 -6.36 -0.45
C LYS A 34 -14.89 -6.03 0.22
N ASN A 35 -15.87 -5.67 -0.59
CA ASN A 35 -17.27 -5.41 -0.24
C ASN A 35 -17.64 -4.04 0.35
N THR A 36 -16.68 -3.30 0.91
CA THR A 36 -16.96 -1.98 1.50
C THR A 36 -16.43 -0.85 0.63
N GLY A 37 -15.41 -1.13 -0.20
CA GLY A 37 -14.74 -0.10 -0.99
C GLY A 37 -13.85 0.82 -0.14
N GLU A 38 -13.68 0.52 1.15
CA GLU A 38 -12.83 1.30 2.04
C GLU A 38 -11.35 1.00 1.79
N LYS A 39 -10.48 1.99 1.98
CA LYS A 39 -9.03 1.76 1.91
C LYS A 39 -8.58 0.90 3.10
N PHE A 40 -7.65 -0.01 2.85
CA PHE A 40 -7.06 -0.87 3.86
C PHE A 40 -5.56 -1.04 3.63
N LEU A 41 -4.78 -1.06 4.71
CA LEU A 41 -3.35 -1.35 4.66
C LEU A 41 -3.10 -2.81 5.04
N TYR A 42 -2.19 -3.47 4.32
CA TYR A 42 -1.68 -4.78 4.69
C TYR A 42 -0.15 -4.74 4.80
N PRO A 43 0.43 -4.95 6.00
CA PRO A 43 -0.26 -5.12 7.29
C PRO A 43 -1.08 -3.88 7.70
N PRO A 44 -2.06 -4.01 8.63
CA PRO A 44 -2.96 -2.93 9.03
C PRO A 44 -2.27 -1.90 9.94
N LEU A 45 -1.32 -1.14 9.38
CA LEU A 45 -0.54 -0.14 10.10
C LEU A 45 -1.41 0.92 10.77
N ASP A 46 -2.47 1.36 10.09
CA ASP A 46 -3.47 2.29 10.63
C ASP A 46 -4.03 1.81 11.98
N LYS A 47 -4.37 0.52 12.06
CA LYS A 47 -4.91 -0.10 13.30
C LYS A 47 -3.83 -0.34 14.34
N MET A 48 -2.64 -0.78 13.92
CA MET A 48 -1.50 -1.00 14.82
C MET A 48 -1.02 0.28 15.49
N LEU A 49 -1.14 1.41 14.79
CA LEU A 49 -0.68 2.72 15.22
C LEU A 49 -1.81 3.62 15.76
N TYR A 50 -3.05 3.13 15.76
CA TYR A 50 -4.25 3.91 16.13
C TYR A 50 -4.34 5.24 15.36
N MET A 51 -3.93 5.23 14.09
CA MET A 51 -3.91 6.38 13.20
C MET A 51 -4.97 6.23 12.10
N ASN A 52 -5.43 7.37 11.58
CA ASN A 52 -6.24 7.37 10.35
C ASN A 52 -5.39 6.87 9.16
N ILE A 53 -6.00 6.09 8.26
CA ILE A 53 -5.29 5.54 7.10
C ILE A 53 -4.68 6.62 6.19
N ASP A 54 -5.38 7.74 5.96
CA ASP A 54 -4.86 8.84 5.17
C ASP A 54 -3.65 9.47 5.86
N ARG A 55 -3.64 9.52 7.20
CA ARG A 55 -2.48 9.97 7.98
C ARG A 55 -1.28 9.04 7.81
N VAL A 56 -1.48 7.72 7.85
CA VAL A 56 -0.39 6.75 7.59
C VAL A 56 0.12 6.89 6.16
N LEU A 57 -0.77 7.09 5.19
CA LEU A 57 -0.42 7.30 3.79
C LEU A 57 0.42 8.58 3.60
N ASP A 58 0.10 9.67 4.30
CA ASP A 58 0.91 10.89 4.29
C ASP A 58 2.35 10.62 4.78
N VAL A 59 2.51 9.83 5.85
CA VAL A 59 3.83 9.45 6.38
C VAL A 59 4.58 8.57 5.36
N LEU A 60 3.90 7.59 4.76
CA LEU A 60 4.51 6.73 3.73
C LEU A 60 4.95 7.54 2.49
N ASP A 61 4.10 8.44 2.00
CA ASP A 61 4.41 9.31 0.87
C ASP A 61 5.56 10.28 1.21
N PHE A 62 5.66 10.74 2.46
CA PHE A 62 6.83 11.50 2.93
C PHE A 62 8.12 10.67 2.91
N ILE A 63 8.12 9.42 3.40
CA ILE A 63 9.28 8.52 3.34
C ILE A 63 9.69 8.25 1.89
N VAL A 64 8.71 8.09 0.98
CA VAL A 64 8.93 7.95 -0.45
C VAL A 64 9.58 9.22 -1.03
N SER A 65 9.10 10.42 -0.66
CA SER A 65 9.71 11.69 -1.10
C SER A 65 11.17 11.83 -0.68
N LYS A 66 11.55 11.22 0.44
CA LYS A 66 12.92 11.15 0.96
C LYS A 66 13.73 10.00 0.36
N SER A 67 13.20 9.24 -0.60
CA SER A 67 13.86 8.10 -1.24
C SER A 67 14.27 6.97 -0.28
N PHE A 68 13.66 6.88 0.90
CA PHE A 68 13.84 5.75 1.80
C PHE A 68 12.91 4.58 1.47
N MET A 69 11.90 4.85 0.65
CA MET A 69 10.88 3.89 0.23
C MET A 69 10.50 4.14 -1.22
N SER A 70 10.01 3.11 -1.89
CA SER A 70 9.42 3.21 -3.21
C SER A 70 7.92 2.93 -3.16
N LYS A 71 7.14 3.65 -3.96
CA LYS A 71 5.71 3.42 -4.16
C LYS A 71 5.51 2.86 -5.57
N LYS A 72 5.05 1.60 -5.67
CA LYS A 72 4.85 0.89 -6.93
C LYS A 72 3.38 0.52 -7.09
N GLN A 73 2.89 0.59 -8.32
CA GLN A 73 1.61 -0.03 -8.67
C GLN A 73 1.87 -1.52 -8.91
N VAL A 74 1.23 -2.39 -8.13
CA VAL A 74 1.49 -3.83 -8.18
C VAL A 74 0.39 -4.60 -8.91
N GLU A 75 -0.85 -4.16 -8.78
CA GLU A 75 -2.00 -4.79 -9.44
C GLU A 75 -3.11 -3.76 -9.66
N THR A 76 -3.93 -4.01 -10.67
CA THR A 76 -5.22 -3.34 -10.87
C THR A 76 -6.31 -4.36 -10.62
N LEU A 77 -7.12 -4.13 -9.59
CA LEU A 77 -8.23 -5.00 -9.23
C LEU A 77 -9.52 -4.48 -9.86
N LYS A 78 -10.33 -5.40 -10.39
CA LYS A 78 -11.68 -5.12 -10.88
C LYS A 78 -12.69 -5.53 -9.82
N PHE A 79 -13.73 -4.74 -9.61
CA PHE A 79 -14.77 -5.01 -8.62
C PHE A 79 -16.18 -4.69 -9.12
N CYS A 80 -17.17 -5.29 -8.46
CA CYS A 80 -18.58 -4.99 -8.70
C CYS A 80 -18.90 -3.53 -8.33
N PRO A 81 -19.42 -2.70 -9.25
CA PRO A 81 -19.67 -1.28 -9.00
C PRO A 81 -20.76 -1.04 -7.94
N ILE A 82 -21.60 -2.04 -7.66
CA ILE A 82 -22.73 -1.93 -6.73
C ILE A 82 -22.32 -2.28 -5.30
N CYS A 83 -21.53 -3.35 -5.12
CA CYS A 83 -21.22 -3.88 -3.80
C CYS A 83 -19.73 -4.02 -3.50
N PHE A 84 -18.83 -3.54 -4.35
CA PHE A 84 -17.36 -3.59 -4.19
C PHE A 84 -16.78 -4.99 -3.99
N SER A 85 -17.50 -6.05 -4.38
CA SER A 85 -16.98 -7.42 -4.35
C SER A 85 -16.03 -7.69 -5.51
N TYR A 86 -14.95 -8.42 -5.25
CA TYR A 86 -14.04 -8.95 -6.27
C TYR A 86 -14.51 -10.28 -6.88
N GLU A 87 -15.61 -10.87 -6.37
CA GLU A 87 -16.17 -12.12 -6.88
C GLU A 87 -17.07 -11.85 -8.09
N ILE A 88 -16.43 -11.47 -9.19
CA ILE A 88 -17.08 -11.17 -10.47
C ILE A 88 -16.60 -12.17 -11.52
N ILE A 89 -17.54 -12.72 -12.28
CA ILE A 89 -17.21 -13.67 -13.36
C ILE A 89 -17.81 -13.19 -14.68
N PRO A 90 -17.08 -13.29 -15.81
CA PRO A 90 -17.66 -13.04 -17.11
C PRO A 90 -18.76 -14.07 -17.38
N THR A 91 -19.92 -13.62 -17.83
CA THR A 91 -21.09 -14.45 -18.15
C THR A 91 -21.59 -14.11 -19.55
N GLU A 92 -21.85 -15.15 -20.34
CA GLU A 92 -22.34 -15.02 -21.71
C GLU A 92 -23.87 -15.02 -21.75
N HIS A 93 -24.45 -14.07 -22.48
CA HIS A 93 -25.89 -13.87 -22.61
C HIS A 93 -26.34 -13.99 -24.08
N CYS A 94 -27.58 -14.45 -24.27
CA CYS A 94 -28.22 -14.44 -25.58
C CYS A 94 -28.52 -13.02 -26.06
N THR A 95 -28.06 -12.68 -27.26
CA THR A 95 -28.30 -11.37 -27.91
C THR A 95 -29.78 -11.04 -28.14
N ASN A 96 -30.67 -12.03 -28.13
CA ASN A 96 -32.09 -11.85 -28.42
C ASN A 96 -32.95 -11.73 -27.16
N CYS A 97 -32.61 -12.44 -26.07
CA CYS A 97 -33.46 -12.49 -24.87
C CYS A 97 -32.71 -12.36 -23.53
N GLY A 98 -31.38 -12.17 -23.55
CA GLY A 98 -30.57 -12.01 -22.33
C GLY A 98 -30.34 -13.29 -21.51
N SER A 99 -30.94 -14.43 -21.89
CA SER A 99 -30.74 -15.70 -21.17
C SER A 99 -29.28 -16.17 -21.20
N THR A 100 -28.78 -16.66 -20.06
CA THR A 100 -27.47 -17.31 -19.90
C THR A 100 -27.49 -18.80 -20.25
N ASN A 101 -28.68 -19.41 -20.37
CA ASN A 101 -28.84 -20.80 -20.80
C ASN A 101 -28.56 -20.96 -22.30
N ILE A 102 -27.27 -21.03 -22.64
CA ILE A 102 -26.76 -21.08 -24.01
C ILE A 102 -25.76 -22.23 -24.16
N SER A 103 -25.66 -22.79 -25.37
CA SER A 103 -24.64 -23.77 -25.72
C SER A 103 -23.90 -23.36 -26.99
N ARG A 104 -22.61 -23.69 -27.05
CA ARG A 104 -21.75 -23.43 -28.22
C ARG A 104 -21.51 -24.73 -28.97
N GLY A 105 -21.71 -24.71 -30.28
CA GLY A 105 -21.47 -25.89 -31.10
C GLY A 105 -21.46 -25.58 -32.58
N ARG A 106 -21.05 -26.57 -33.38
CA ARG A 106 -21.11 -26.47 -34.83
C ARG A 106 -22.57 -26.58 -35.27
N VAL A 107 -22.99 -25.78 -36.24
CA VAL A 107 -24.36 -25.83 -36.75
C VAL A 107 -24.43 -26.72 -37.98
N ILE A 108 -25.40 -27.63 -38.03
CA ILE A 108 -25.77 -28.35 -39.23
C ILE A 108 -27.02 -27.71 -39.83
N GLU A 109 -27.01 -27.52 -41.14
CA GLU A 109 -28.18 -27.18 -41.94
C GLU A 109 -28.53 -28.35 -42.85
N HIS A 110 -29.72 -28.91 -42.68
CA HIS A 110 -30.23 -30.00 -43.52
C HIS A 110 -30.97 -29.43 -44.73
N PHE A 111 -30.43 -29.63 -45.92
CA PHE A 111 -30.92 -28.96 -47.13
C PHE A 111 -32.33 -29.39 -47.54
N SER A 112 -32.72 -30.66 -47.32
CA SER A 112 -34.04 -31.16 -47.74
C SER A 112 -35.22 -30.55 -46.96
N CYS A 113 -35.01 -30.08 -45.72
CA CYS A 113 -36.10 -29.53 -44.89
C CYS A 113 -35.80 -28.14 -44.29
N GLY A 114 -34.64 -27.58 -44.61
CA GLY A 114 -34.15 -26.29 -44.09
C GLY A 114 -33.92 -26.26 -42.58
N TYR A 115 -33.93 -27.40 -41.88
CA TYR A 115 -33.74 -27.41 -40.44
C TYR A 115 -32.29 -27.14 -40.08
N ARG A 116 -32.08 -26.16 -39.21
CA ARG A 116 -30.76 -25.68 -38.80
C ARG A 116 -30.65 -25.70 -37.28
N ASN A 117 -29.68 -26.46 -36.75
CA ASN A 117 -29.43 -26.52 -35.31
C ASN A 117 -28.01 -27.01 -34.99
N LEU A 118 -27.67 -27.08 -33.71
CA LEU A 118 -26.38 -27.63 -33.27
C LEU A 118 -26.26 -29.10 -33.70
N GLU A 119 -25.06 -29.47 -34.17
CA GLU A 119 -24.68 -30.81 -34.61
C GLU A 119 -24.95 -31.88 -33.53
N SER A 120 -24.83 -31.52 -32.25
CA SER A 120 -25.15 -32.42 -31.13
C SER A 120 -26.58 -32.96 -31.15
N LEU A 121 -27.53 -32.24 -31.77
CA LEU A 121 -28.91 -32.69 -31.94
C LEU A 121 -29.14 -33.58 -33.16
N PHE A 122 -28.15 -33.69 -34.04
CA PHE A 122 -28.18 -34.57 -35.22
C PHE A 122 -27.43 -35.88 -34.98
N ILE A 123 -26.55 -35.95 -33.98
CA ILE A 123 -25.76 -37.15 -33.69
C ILE A 123 -26.64 -38.22 -33.05
N THR A 124 -26.63 -39.40 -33.65
CA THR A 124 -27.27 -40.63 -33.15
C THR A 124 -26.26 -41.79 -33.14
N ASN A 125 -26.65 -42.95 -32.59
CA ASN A 125 -25.81 -44.15 -32.60
C ASN A 125 -25.48 -44.65 -34.02
N GLY A 126 -26.30 -44.31 -35.02
CA GLY A 126 -26.16 -44.75 -36.41
C GLY A 126 -25.55 -43.71 -37.36
N GLY A 127 -25.11 -42.55 -36.85
CA GLY A 127 -24.60 -41.45 -37.65
C GLY A 127 -25.41 -40.16 -37.47
N LEU A 128 -25.49 -39.33 -38.52
CA LEU A 128 -26.24 -38.07 -38.47
C LEU A 128 -27.68 -38.26 -38.95
N GLU A 129 -28.66 -37.82 -38.17
CA GLU A 129 -30.09 -37.85 -38.51
C GLU A 129 -30.73 -36.49 -38.21
N CYS A 130 -31.61 -36.01 -39.09
CA CYS A 130 -32.32 -34.75 -38.86
C CYS A 130 -33.42 -34.94 -37.80
N PRO A 131 -33.38 -34.26 -36.65
CA PRO A 131 -34.37 -34.46 -35.59
C PRO A 131 -35.76 -33.91 -35.94
N ARG A 132 -35.89 -33.16 -37.05
CA ARG A 132 -37.16 -32.61 -37.53
C ARG A 132 -37.90 -33.57 -38.48
N CYS A 133 -37.19 -34.30 -39.32
CA CYS A 133 -37.80 -35.12 -40.38
C CYS A 133 -37.31 -36.57 -40.41
N HIS A 134 -36.44 -36.95 -39.48
CA HIS A 134 -35.90 -38.30 -39.29
C HIS A 134 -35.15 -38.89 -40.49
N LYS A 135 -34.78 -38.05 -41.47
CA LYS A 135 -33.91 -38.48 -42.58
C LYS A 135 -32.47 -38.53 -42.11
N THR A 136 -31.77 -39.60 -42.50
CA THR A 136 -30.32 -39.75 -42.33
C THR A 136 -29.58 -38.78 -43.25
N LEU A 137 -28.55 -38.11 -42.71
CA LEU A 137 -27.65 -37.22 -43.43
C LEU A 137 -26.42 -38.03 -43.84
N MET A 138 -26.24 -38.31 -45.14
CA MET A 138 -25.17 -39.19 -45.62
C MET A 138 -24.00 -38.43 -46.24
N ILE A 139 -24.27 -37.41 -47.06
CA ILE A 139 -23.24 -36.71 -47.86
C ILE A 139 -23.22 -35.23 -47.50
N GLU A 140 -22.14 -34.79 -46.85
CA GLU A 140 -21.88 -33.36 -46.62
C GLU A 140 -21.72 -32.61 -47.96
N GLY A 141 -22.30 -31.42 -48.07
CA GLY A 141 -22.35 -30.63 -49.30
C GLY A 141 -23.48 -31.01 -50.27
N LYS A 142 -24.19 -32.13 -50.04
CA LYS A 142 -25.36 -32.54 -50.84
C LYS A 142 -26.63 -32.72 -50.00
N ASP A 143 -26.53 -33.37 -48.85
CA ASP A 143 -27.66 -33.60 -47.96
C ASP A 143 -27.70 -32.52 -46.86
N TYR A 144 -26.52 -32.08 -46.40
CA TYR A 144 -26.38 -31.08 -45.34
C TYR A 144 -25.08 -30.29 -45.48
N SER A 145 -25.00 -29.14 -44.83
CA SER A 145 -23.74 -28.43 -44.56
C SER A 145 -23.40 -28.46 -43.09
N ARG A 146 -22.10 -28.52 -42.79
CA ARG A 146 -21.56 -28.14 -41.49
C ARG A 146 -21.08 -26.71 -41.55
N GLY A 147 -21.78 -25.84 -40.83
CA GLY A 147 -21.43 -24.43 -40.70
C GLY A 147 -20.33 -24.18 -39.68
N LYS A 148 -20.16 -22.90 -39.34
CA LYS A 148 -19.25 -22.45 -38.28
C LYS A 148 -19.79 -22.77 -36.87
N LEU A 149 -18.94 -22.55 -35.88
CA LEU A 149 -19.35 -22.54 -34.48
C LEU A 149 -20.31 -21.37 -34.25
N MET A 150 -21.45 -21.66 -33.61
CA MET A 150 -22.44 -20.68 -33.21
C MET A 150 -22.94 -21.01 -31.80
N TYR A 151 -23.64 -20.04 -31.22
CA TYR A 151 -24.35 -20.20 -29.96
C TYR A 151 -25.82 -20.48 -30.22
N LYS A 152 -26.39 -21.38 -29.42
CA LYS A 152 -27.82 -21.67 -29.36
C LYS A 152 -28.35 -21.26 -28.00
N CYS A 153 -29.37 -20.40 -27.99
CA CYS A 153 -30.11 -20.12 -26.77
C CYS A 153 -31.20 -21.19 -26.56
N HIS A 154 -31.24 -21.79 -25.37
CA HIS A 154 -32.24 -22.79 -25.02
C HIS A 154 -33.56 -22.16 -24.55
N ALA A 155 -33.58 -20.87 -24.19
CA ALA A 155 -34.78 -20.16 -23.78
C ALA A 155 -35.61 -19.66 -24.96
N CYS A 156 -34.99 -19.01 -25.97
CA CYS A 156 -35.71 -18.46 -27.12
C CYS A 156 -35.45 -19.22 -28.44
N GLY A 157 -34.53 -20.18 -28.46
CA GLY A 157 -34.19 -20.93 -29.66
C GLY A 157 -33.31 -20.19 -30.67
N ASN A 158 -32.86 -18.96 -30.38
CA ASN A 158 -32.05 -18.19 -31.32
C ASN A 158 -30.68 -18.84 -31.59
N LEU A 159 -30.21 -18.74 -32.84
CA LEU A 159 -28.86 -19.15 -33.29
C LEU A 159 -28.09 -17.92 -33.72
N TYR A 160 -26.92 -17.67 -33.13
CA TYR A 160 -26.16 -16.43 -33.33
C TYR A 160 -24.66 -16.67 -33.17
N GLU A 161 -23.83 -15.74 -33.64
CA GLU A 161 -22.38 -15.94 -33.74
C GLU A 161 -21.62 -15.67 -32.46
N SER A 162 -21.99 -14.60 -31.75
CA SER A 162 -21.30 -14.13 -30.56
C SER A 162 -22.31 -13.72 -29.50
N PRO A 163 -22.14 -14.15 -28.24
CA PRO A 163 -22.97 -13.71 -27.13
C PRO A 163 -22.61 -12.29 -26.72
N ILE A 164 -23.49 -11.67 -25.93
CA ILE A 164 -23.13 -10.50 -25.13
C ILE A 164 -22.37 -11.02 -23.91
N VAL A 165 -21.28 -10.37 -23.52
CA VAL A 165 -20.50 -10.74 -22.33
C VAL A 165 -20.64 -9.63 -21.31
N ASP A 166 -21.30 -9.94 -20.21
CA ASP A 166 -21.41 -9.08 -19.03
C ASP A 166 -20.66 -9.72 -17.86
N TYR A 167 -20.51 -8.99 -16.76
CA TYR A 167 -19.96 -9.50 -15.51
C TYR A 167 -21.07 -9.76 -14.51
N HIS A 168 -21.07 -10.97 -13.94
CA HIS A 168 -21.99 -11.38 -12.89
C HIS A 168 -21.28 -11.36 -11.55
N CYS A 169 -21.77 -10.52 -10.62
CA CYS A 169 -21.26 -10.52 -9.26
C CYS A 169 -21.87 -11.67 -8.45
N GLN A 170 -21.04 -12.62 -8.04
CA GLN A 170 -21.45 -13.78 -7.24
C GLN A 170 -21.96 -13.40 -5.83
N LYS A 171 -21.70 -12.17 -5.38
CA LYS A 171 -22.13 -11.70 -4.07
C LYS A 171 -23.53 -11.07 -4.08
N CYS A 172 -23.78 -10.11 -4.98
CA CYS A 172 -25.05 -9.38 -5.02
C CYS A 172 -26.01 -9.90 -6.10
N GLY A 173 -25.54 -10.76 -7.01
CA GLY A 173 -26.34 -11.33 -8.11
C GLY A 173 -26.51 -10.41 -9.31
N GLU A 174 -25.98 -9.18 -9.24
CA GLU A 174 -26.15 -8.19 -10.30
C GLU A 174 -25.26 -8.49 -11.52
N TYR A 175 -25.80 -8.12 -12.67
CA TYR A 175 -25.13 -8.16 -13.97
C TYR A 175 -24.84 -6.72 -14.42
N PHE A 176 -23.65 -6.49 -14.96
CA PHE A 176 -23.25 -5.19 -15.48
C PHE A 176 -22.23 -5.36 -16.61
N PRO A 177 -22.20 -4.43 -17.58
CA PRO A 177 -21.29 -4.52 -18.71
C PRO A 177 -19.84 -4.23 -18.29
N MET A 178 -18.89 -4.56 -19.16
CA MET A 178 -17.45 -4.37 -18.88
C MET A 178 -17.10 -2.90 -18.59
N GLU A 179 -17.80 -1.97 -19.24
CA GLU A 179 -17.60 -0.52 -19.10
C GLU A 179 -17.97 0.01 -17.71
N GLU A 180 -18.79 -0.73 -16.96
CA GLU A 180 -19.22 -0.38 -15.60
C GLU A 180 -18.37 -1.05 -14.52
N LEU A 181 -17.35 -1.83 -14.90
CA LEU A 181 -16.44 -2.43 -13.92
C LEU A 181 -15.75 -1.35 -13.09
N GLY A 182 -15.88 -1.48 -11.77
CA GLY A 182 -15.08 -0.69 -10.85
C GLY A 182 -13.61 -1.10 -10.95
N GLU A 183 -12.71 -0.13 -10.93
CA GLU A 183 -11.27 -0.38 -11.00
C GLU A 183 -10.55 0.32 -9.84
N THR A 184 -9.62 -0.40 -9.22
CA THR A 184 -8.71 0.20 -8.24
C THR A 184 -7.29 -0.27 -8.44
N ILE A 185 -6.35 0.61 -8.18
CA ILE A 185 -4.93 0.31 -8.20
C ILE A 185 -4.51 -0.04 -6.78
N VAL A 186 -3.83 -1.17 -6.64
CA VAL A 186 -3.16 -1.53 -5.39
C VAL A 186 -1.74 -0.99 -5.45
N TYR A 187 -1.40 -0.19 -4.44
CA TYR A 187 -0.06 0.37 -4.29
C TYR A 187 0.71 -0.44 -3.26
N GLN A 188 1.97 -0.74 -3.56
CA GLN A 188 2.91 -1.30 -2.60
C GLN A 188 3.99 -0.27 -2.28
N TYR A 189 4.12 -0.01 -0.99
CA TYR A 189 5.19 0.75 -0.37
C TYR A 189 6.26 -0.23 0.09
N GLU A 190 7.48 -0.09 -0.41
CA GLU A 190 8.57 -1.03 -0.15
C GLU A 190 9.84 -0.28 0.21
N LEU A 191 10.48 -0.66 1.31
CA LEU A 191 11.71 -0.03 1.76
C LEU A 191 12.81 -0.15 0.70
N ALA A 192 13.52 0.95 0.44
CA ALA A 192 14.58 0.95 -0.56
C ALA A 192 15.79 0.12 -0.08
N ASN A 193 16.47 -0.52 -1.04
CA ASN A 193 17.65 -1.34 -0.78
C ASN A 193 18.71 -0.55 0.01
N GLY A 194 19.27 -1.18 1.05
CA GLY A 194 20.31 -0.59 1.90
C GLY A 194 19.81 0.45 2.92
N LYS A 195 18.52 0.82 2.92
CA LYS A 195 17.95 1.74 3.93
C LYS A 195 17.58 1.04 5.23
N LYS A 196 17.39 -0.29 5.20
CA LYS A 196 17.05 -1.12 6.37
C LYS A 196 18.03 -0.92 7.53
N ASP A 197 19.31 -1.07 7.25
CA ASP A 197 20.37 -0.97 8.26
C ASP A 197 20.47 0.45 8.85
N LEU A 198 20.25 1.49 8.04
CA LEU A 198 20.24 2.89 8.51
C LEU A 198 19.09 3.18 9.47
N ILE A 199 17.89 2.68 9.16
CA ILE A 199 16.73 2.87 10.04
C ILE A 199 16.90 2.07 11.32
N GLN A 200 17.33 0.79 11.22
CA GLN A 200 17.61 -0.05 12.38
C GLN A 200 18.69 0.55 13.28
N GLY A 201 19.77 1.04 12.69
CA GLY A 201 20.85 1.71 13.41
C GLY A 201 20.39 2.98 14.11
N SER A 202 19.52 3.79 13.49
CA SER A 202 18.95 4.98 14.14
C SER A 202 18.02 4.65 15.29
N LEU A 203 17.15 3.65 15.15
CA LEU A 203 16.28 3.19 16.23
C LEU A 203 17.09 2.68 17.42
N LYS A 204 18.13 1.88 17.15
CA LYS A 204 19.02 1.35 18.18
C LYS A 204 19.86 2.44 18.83
N MET A 205 20.23 3.50 18.09
CA MET A 205 20.94 4.65 18.64
C MET A 205 20.10 5.39 19.68
N VAL A 206 18.84 5.68 19.35
CA VAL A 206 17.91 6.31 20.30
C VAL A 206 17.79 5.46 21.57
N GLU A 207 17.76 4.14 21.43
CA GLU A 207 17.72 3.21 22.55
C GLU A 207 19.00 3.18 23.37
N SER A 208 20.15 3.14 22.71
CA SER A 208 21.46 3.21 23.36
C SER A 208 21.63 4.51 24.14
N LEU A 209 21.14 5.65 23.60
CA LEU A 209 21.19 6.94 24.29
C LEU A 209 20.31 6.94 25.52
N GLU A 210 19.06 6.48 25.40
CA GLU A 210 18.15 6.40 26.53
C GLU A 210 18.75 5.59 27.68
N ASN A 211 19.25 4.39 27.38
CA ASN A 211 19.83 3.51 28.39
C ASN A 211 21.02 4.16 29.07
N SER A 212 21.93 4.76 28.29
CA SER A 212 23.09 5.48 28.82
C SER A 212 22.69 6.65 29.72
N LEU A 213 21.67 7.42 29.35
CA LEU A 213 21.19 8.53 30.15
C LEU A 213 20.53 8.05 31.46
N LYS A 214 19.74 6.98 31.41
CA LYS A 214 19.15 6.36 32.61
C LYS A 214 20.22 5.85 33.58
N GLU A 215 21.24 5.15 33.07
CA GLU A 215 22.39 4.68 33.87
C GLU A 215 23.14 5.84 34.54
N ASN A 216 23.10 7.03 33.94
CA ASN A 216 23.73 8.24 34.47
C ASN A 216 22.77 9.14 35.26
N GLY A 217 21.64 8.60 35.74
CA GLY A 217 20.75 9.28 36.69
C GLY A 217 19.79 10.30 36.07
N TYR A 218 19.45 10.16 34.79
CA TYR A 218 18.38 10.93 34.15
C TYR A 218 17.07 10.13 34.12
N SER A 219 15.96 10.83 34.33
CA SER A 219 14.64 10.35 33.91
C SER A 219 14.44 10.70 32.45
N VAL A 220 14.18 9.70 31.60
CA VAL A 220 14.10 9.87 30.15
C VAL A 220 12.70 9.55 29.66
N LYS A 221 12.16 10.41 28.79
CA LYS A 221 10.89 10.23 28.07
C LYS A 221 11.18 10.24 26.57
N ARG A 222 10.63 9.27 25.83
CA ARG A 222 10.71 9.20 24.36
C ARG A 222 9.40 9.63 23.70
N GLY A 223 9.48 10.23 22.51
CA GLY A 223 8.33 10.59 21.68
C GLY A 223 7.24 11.31 22.48
N THR A 224 7.65 12.34 23.22
CA THR A 224 6.82 12.96 24.26
C THR A 224 6.54 14.42 23.95
N GLN A 225 5.38 14.90 24.38
CA GLN A 225 5.04 16.31 24.31
C GLN A 225 5.55 17.05 25.55
N VAL A 226 6.31 18.11 25.31
CA VAL A 226 6.86 18.97 26.36
C VAL A 226 6.43 20.41 26.11
N THR A 227 5.93 21.07 27.14
CA THR A 227 5.54 22.49 27.05
C THR A 227 6.67 23.37 27.55
N GLY A 228 7.10 24.32 26.73
CA GLY A 228 8.18 25.26 27.05
C GLY A 228 7.70 26.46 27.88
N ALA A 229 8.65 27.31 28.27
CA ALA A 229 8.41 28.52 29.04
C ALA A 229 7.48 29.51 28.30
N SER A 230 7.49 29.49 26.96
CA SER A 230 6.58 30.25 26.10
C SER A 230 5.12 29.78 26.15
N GLY A 231 4.84 28.60 26.71
CA GLY A 231 3.53 27.96 26.67
C GLY A 231 3.28 27.14 25.40
N ILE A 232 4.23 27.08 24.46
CA ILE A 232 4.14 26.25 23.26
C ILE A 232 4.49 24.79 23.62
N THR A 233 3.72 23.85 23.09
CA THR A 233 3.98 22.41 23.22
C THR A 233 4.73 21.89 21.99
N TYR A 234 5.78 21.10 22.24
CA TYR A 234 6.62 20.51 21.22
C TYR A 234 6.62 18.98 21.33
N ASP A 235 6.57 18.29 20.19
CA ASP A 235 6.87 16.86 20.12
C ASP A 235 8.38 16.67 20.11
N ILE A 236 8.88 15.92 21.10
CA ILE A 236 10.30 15.70 21.34
C ILE A 236 10.63 14.21 21.25
N ASP A 237 11.68 13.88 20.51
CA ASP A 237 12.10 12.49 20.33
C ASP A 237 12.64 11.88 21.63
N LEU A 238 13.53 12.59 22.31
CA LEU A 238 14.07 12.18 23.59
C LEU A 238 14.30 13.40 24.49
N TYR A 239 13.58 13.41 25.60
CA TYR A 239 13.66 14.43 26.63
C TYR A 239 14.12 13.81 27.94
N ALA A 240 15.29 14.22 28.44
CA ALA A 240 15.89 13.67 29.64
C ALA A 240 16.12 14.75 30.69
N THR A 241 15.69 14.51 31.92
CA THR A 241 15.77 15.46 33.04
C THR A 241 16.46 14.85 34.24
N SER A 242 17.29 15.61 34.94
CA SER A 242 17.88 15.21 36.21
C SER A 242 17.78 16.33 37.23
N SER A 243 16.95 16.15 38.26
CA SER A 243 16.81 17.12 39.35
C SER A 243 18.10 17.25 40.17
N ALA A 244 18.85 16.16 40.33
CA ALA A 244 20.12 16.16 41.08
C ALA A 244 21.22 16.99 40.38
N LYS A 245 21.18 17.05 39.05
CA LYS A 245 22.14 17.82 38.23
C LYS A 245 21.56 19.18 37.79
N GLU A 246 20.29 19.44 38.12
CA GLU A 246 19.48 20.52 37.57
C GLU A 246 19.65 20.64 36.05
N ASP A 247 19.64 19.50 35.35
CA ASP A 247 20.03 19.40 33.94
C ASP A 247 18.89 18.84 33.08
N VAL A 248 18.80 19.35 31.86
CA VAL A 248 17.84 18.94 30.84
C VAL A 248 18.62 18.70 29.54
N ILE A 249 18.46 17.50 29.00
CA ILE A 249 19.05 17.08 27.73
C ILE A 249 17.90 16.84 26.74
N LEU A 250 18.03 17.50 25.59
CA LEU A 250 17.16 17.34 24.43
C LEU A 250 17.92 16.60 23.34
N ALA A 251 17.35 15.53 22.79
CA ALA A 251 17.91 14.86 21.61
C ALA A 251 16.82 14.68 20.54
N GLU A 252 17.16 15.07 19.31
CA GLU A 252 16.28 14.96 18.12
C GLU A 252 16.96 14.16 17.02
N THR A 253 16.19 13.34 16.33
CA THR A 253 16.64 12.42 15.29
C THR A 253 16.35 13.00 13.91
N TYR A 254 17.35 12.98 13.02
CA TYR A 254 17.18 13.37 11.63
C TYR A 254 17.62 12.21 10.74
N LEU A 255 16.73 11.22 10.63
CA LEU A 255 16.97 9.95 9.93
C LEU A 255 16.90 10.10 8.40
N LEU A 256 15.88 10.81 7.91
CA LEU A 256 15.58 10.87 6.48
C LEU A 256 16.30 12.01 5.74
N GLU A 257 17.08 12.82 6.45
CA GLU A 257 17.80 13.93 5.83
C GLU A 257 19.10 13.46 5.18
N ASP A 258 19.40 13.99 4.00
CA ASP A 258 20.69 13.78 3.34
C ASP A 258 21.77 14.72 3.89
N LYS A 259 21.34 15.85 4.49
CA LYS A 259 22.22 16.87 5.06
C LYS A 259 21.49 17.61 6.17
N ILE A 260 22.21 17.94 7.25
CA ILE A 260 21.70 18.84 8.29
C ILE A 260 22.11 20.28 7.95
N THR A 261 21.14 21.16 7.88
CA THR A 261 21.30 22.56 7.49
C THR A 261 21.21 23.49 8.69
N ILE A 262 21.37 24.79 8.44
CA ILE A 262 21.23 25.84 9.46
C ILE A 262 19.85 25.79 10.11
N ASP A 263 18.80 25.47 9.34
CA ASP A 263 17.42 25.55 9.81
C ASP A 263 17.16 24.54 10.94
N GLU A 264 17.66 23.32 10.82
CA GLU A 264 17.55 22.31 11.89
C GLU A 264 18.30 22.73 13.15
N VAL A 265 19.50 23.32 12.99
CA VAL A 265 20.33 23.78 14.11
C VAL A 265 19.67 24.95 14.85
N LEU A 266 19.15 25.94 14.11
CA LEU A 266 18.45 27.08 14.70
C LEU A 266 17.12 26.67 15.35
N ARG A 267 16.36 25.77 14.72
CA ARG A 267 15.14 25.19 15.30
C ARG A 267 15.43 24.56 16.65
N LEU A 268 16.47 23.73 16.70
CA LEU A 268 16.88 23.05 17.92
C LEU A 268 17.38 23.99 19.00
N GLN A 269 18.11 25.04 18.61
CA GLN A 269 18.57 26.04 19.56
C GLN A 269 17.40 26.82 20.20
N ALA A 270 16.42 27.22 19.39
CA ALA A 270 15.22 27.89 19.87
C ALA A 270 14.42 26.98 20.82
N LEU A 271 14.29 25.70 20.45
CA LEU A 271 13.63 24.68 21.25
C LEU A 271 14.34 24.44 22.58
N GLY A 272 15.67 24.30 22.56
CA GLY A 272 16.47 24.11 23.75
C GLY A 272 16.41 25.31 24.70
N TYR A 273 16.38 26.54 24.16
CA TYR A 273 16.19 27.74 24.96
C TYR A 273 14.83 27.73 25.67
N ASP A 274 13.74 27.44 24.95
CA ASP A 274 12.38 27.46 25.50
C ASP A 274 12.12 26.32 26.51
N LEU A 275 12.81 25.18 26.33
CA LEU A 275 12.76 24.03 27.24
C LEU A 275 13.82 24.08 28.36
N ASN A 276 14.63 25.13 28.43
CA ASN A 276 15.75 25.27 29.36
C ASN A 276 16.73 24.05 29.31
N ALA A 277 16.94 23.51 28.10
CA ALA A 277 17.88 22.41 27.85
C ALA A 277 19.31 22.93 27.83
N LYS A 278 20.15 22.45 28.77
CA LYS A 278 21.58 22.83 28.81
C LYS A 278 22.39 22.10 27.74
N LYS A 279 21.91 20.94 27.29
CA LYS A 279 22.55 20.11 26.26
C LYS A 279 21.54 19.73 25.20
N ILE A 280 21.95 19.93 23.95
CA ILE A 280 21.14 19.64 22.77
C ILE A 280 21.92 18.68 21.88
N VAL A 281 21.26 17.63 21.42
CA VAL A 281 21.85 16.54 20.64
C VAL A 281 21.10 16.37 19.33
N ILE A 282 21.86 16.30 18.23
CA ILE A 282 21.40 15.86 16.91
C ILE A 282 21.87 14.43 16.69
N MET A 283 20.91 13.53 16.48
CA MET A 283 21.15 12.14 16.14
C MET A 283 20.93 11.94 14.64
N SER A 284 22.00 11.77 13.87
CA SER A 284 21.87 11.66 12.41
C SER A 284 23.08 11.03 11.73
N TYR A 285 22.83 10.26 10.67
CA TYR A 285 23.84 9.85 9.69
C TYR A 285 24.24 10.98 8.74
N ALA A 286 23.36 11.96 8.52
CA ALA A 286 23.54 13.03 7.56
C ALA A 286 24.69 13.96 7.97
N PRO A 287 25.63 14.31 7.09
CA PRO A 287 26.65 15.32 7.39
C PRO A 287 26.00 16.68 7.66
N PHE A 288 26.65 17.51 8.47
CA PHE A 288 26.32 18.93 8.52
C PHE A 288 26.78 19.61 7.23
N ASP A 289 26.07 20.64 6.79
CA ASP A 289 26.70 21.65 5.95
C ASP A 289 27.70 22.50 6.74
N GLN A 290 28.59 23.21 6.04
CA GLN A 290 29.65 23.99 6.68
C GLN A 290 29.12 25.05 7.64
N ARG A 291 27.97 25.65 7.34
CA ARG A 291 27.36 26.71 8.17
C ARG A 291 26.63 26.10 9.37
N ALA A 292 25.94 24.99 9.16
CA ALA A 292 25.30 24.20 10.21
C ALA A 292 26.35 23.68 11.21
N GLU A 293 27.50 23.19 10.74
CA GLU A 293 28.59 22.73 11.60
C GLU A 293 29.18 23.89 12.42
N PHE A 294 29.42 25.05 11.80
CA PHE A 294 29.87 26.24 12.51
C PHE A 294 28.89 26.66 13.61
N LEU A 295 27.59 26.74 13.29
CA LEU A 295 26.56 27.13 14.26
C LEU A 295 26.34 26.08 15.34
N ALA A 296 26.37 24.80 15.01
CA ALA A 296 26.25 23.72 15.99
C ALA A 296 27.40 23.81 17.00
N ASN A 297 28.63 24.06 16.55
CA ASN A 297 29.77 24.27 17.45
C ASN A 297 29.61 25.54 18.31
N TYR A 298 29.14 26.64 17.71
CA TYR A 298 28.90 27.91 18.43
C TYR A 298 27.86 27.76 19.55
N TYR A 299 26.76 27.04 19.28
CA TYR A 299 25.71 26.77 20.26
C TYR A 299 25.98 25.54 21.14
N ASN A 300 27.14 24.89 20.97
CA ASN A 300 27.51 23.65 21.66
C ASN A 300 26.49 22.49 21.47
N ILE A 301 25.82 22.45 20.32
CA ILE A 301 24.94 21.36 19.90
C ILE A 301 25.81 20.18 19.49
N LYS A 302 25.63 19.04 20.16
CA LYS A 302 26.42 17.83 19.89
C LYS A 302 25.78 17.00 18.80
N LYS A 303 26.58 16.44 17.91
CA LYS A 303 26.12 15.44 16.96
C LYS A 303 26.54 14.05 17.40
N ILE A 304 25.60 13.12 17.42
CA ILE A 304 25.87 11.69 17.56
C ILE A 304 25.64 11.05 16.20
N VAL A 305 26.71 10.50 15.65
CA VAL A 305 26.67 9.64 14.48
C VAL A 305 26.70 8.21 15.00
N PRO A 306 25.75 7.35 14.59
CA PRO A 306 25.73 5.97 15.03
C PRO A 306 26.84 5.19 14.32
N GLU A 307 27.49 4.29 15.04
CA GLU A 307 28.34 3.27 14.40
C GLU A 307 27.49 2.30 13.56
N LYS A 308 28.12 1.42 12.78
CA LYS A 308 27.41 0.40 11.98
C LYS A 308 26.44 -0.45 12.83
N THR A 309 26.73 -0.62 14.11
CA THR A 309 25.92 -1.41 15.05
C THR A 309 24.76 -0.62 15.67
N GLY A 310 24.68 0.70 15.47
CA GLY A 310 23.72 1.60 16.12
C GLY A 310 24.02 1.89 17.60
N GLU A 311 25.13 1.39 18.15
CA GLU A 311 25.51 1.64 19.54
C GLU A 311 26.21 2.98 19.69
N ILE A 312 25.91 3.69 20.78
CA ILE A 312 26.62 4.91 21.16
C ILE A 312 27.81 4.49 22.01
N THR A 313 28.99 5.00 21.69
CA THR A 313 30.20 4.66 22.43
C THR A 313 30.23 5.35 23.79
N LYS A 314 30.92 4.75 24.76
CA LYS A 314 31.15 5.38 26.07
C LYS A 314 31.80 6.75 25.93
N GLU A 315 32.68 6.95 24.95
CA GLU A 315 33.30 8.24 24.68
C GLU A 315 32.29 9.30 24.23
N GLN A 316 31.33 8.94 23.37
CA GLN A 316 30.23 9.84 22.97
C GLN A 316 29.35 10.20 24.17
N VAL A 317 29.05 9.25 25.04
CA VAL A 317 28.28 9.50 26.28
C VAL A 317 29.04 10.43 27.23
N VAL A 318 30.35 10.22 27.42
CA VAL A 318 31.20 11.08 28.26
C VAL A 318 31.33 12.50 27.70
N LYS A 319 31.38 12.66 26.37
CA LYS A 319 31.39 13.99 25.73
C LYS A 319 30.04 14.72 25.85
N LEU A 320 28.96 13.98 26.11
CA LEU A 320 27.61 14.52 26.27
C LEU A 320 27.33 14.91 27.73
N LEU A 321 27.72 14.09 28.70
CA LEU A 321 27.39 14.22 30.12
C LEU A 321 28.30 15.18 30.89
#